data_AF-P86763-F1
#
_entry.id   AF-P86763-F1
#
_cell.length_a   1.000
_cell.length_b   1.000
_cell.length_c   1.000
_cell.angle_alpha   90.00
_cell.angle_beta   90.00
_cell.angle_gamma   90.00
#
_symmetry.space_group_name_H-M   'P 1'
#
loop_
_entity.id
_entity.type
_entity.pdbx_description
1 polymer ?
#
loop_
_entity_poly.entity_id
_entity_poly.type
_entity_poly.pdbx_seq_one_letter_code
_entity_poly.pdbx_strand_id
1 'polypeptide(L)'
;AFAGVLADADIKAALAGCAAADSFNYKTFFKACGLSPEEVKKFFAIIDQDHSGFIEEEELKLFLQTFSAGARALSDAETKVALVKA
;
A
#
# COMPACT_ATOMS: atom_id res chain seq x y z
N ALA A 1 8.79 2.57 -7.88
CA ALA A 1 9.37 1.31 -7.38
C ALA A 1 8.89 0.08 -8.17
N PHE A 2 7.62 -0.01 -8.57
CA PHE A 2 7.03 -1.22 -9.19
C PHE A 2 6.85 -1.17 -10.70
N ALA A 3 7.38 -0.16 -11.38
CA ALA A 3 7.30 -0.06 -12.83
C ALA A 3 7.94 -1.30 -13.48
N GLY A 4 7.12 -2.17 -14.07
CA GLY A 4 7.54 -3.43 -14.69
C GLY A 4 7.36 -4.69 -13.83
N VAL A 5 7.03 -4.57 -12.55
CA VAL A 5 6.66 -5.71 -11.68
C VAL A 5 5.14 -5.90 -11.67
N LEU A 6 4.42 -4.80 -11.50
CA LEU A 6 2.96 -4.78 -11.48
C LEU A 6 2.43 -4.10 -12.74
N ALA A 7 1.28 -4.54 -13.23
CA ALA A 7 0.63 -3.87 -14.34
C ALA A 7 0.09 -2.51 -13.90
N ASP A 8 0.34 -1.46 -14.69
CA ASP A 8 -0.22 -0.13 -14.45
C ASP A 8 -1.75 -0.14 -14.35
N ALA A 9 -2.41 -1.04 -15.08
CA ALA A 9 -3.85 -1.23 -15.03
C ALA A 9 -4.32 -1.73 -13.66
N ASP A 10 -3.62 -2.71 -13.08
CA ASP A 10 -3.94 -3.30 -11.79
C ASP A 10 -3.69 -2.31 -10.65
N ILE A 11 -2.58 -1.56 -10.71
CA ILE A 11 -2.31 -0.47 -9.76
C ILE A 11 -3.43 0.58 -9.83
N LYS A 12 -3.83 1.02 -11.03
CA LYS A 12 -4.90 2.02 -11.19
C LYS A 12 -6.24 1.48 -10.67
N ALA A 13 -6.57 0.22 -10.93
CA ALA A 13 -7.78 -0.40 -10.43
C ALA A 13 -7.77 -0.52 -8.90
N ALA A 14 -6.65 -0.91 -8.29
CA ALA A 14 -6.48 -0.98 -6.84
C ALA A 14 -6.64 0.40 -6.19
N LEU A 15 -6.00 1.44 -6.75
CA LEU A 15 -6.11 2.82 -6.28
C LEU A 15 -7.54 3.36 -6.41
N ALA A 16 -8.22 3.08 -7.52
CA ALA A 16 -9.62 3.46 -7.70
C ALA A 16 -10.53 2.75 -6.68
N GLY A 17 -10.24 1.48 -6.36
CA GLY A 17 -10.98 0.70 -5.37
C GLY A 17 -10.89 1.24 -3.94
N CYS A 18 -9.87 2.04 -3.61
CA CYS A 18 -9.72 2.70 -2.31
C CYS A 18 -9.82 4.24 -2.40
N ALA A 19 -10.46 4.77 -3.44
CA ALA A 19 -10.59 6.22 -3.61
C ALA A 19 -11.52 6.86 -2.57
N ALA A 20 -12.48 6.12 -2.03
CA ALA A 20 -13.35 6.60 -0.96
C ALA A 20 -12.59 6.69 0.38
N ALA A 21 -12.93 7.67 1.21
CA ALA A 21 -12.43 7.73 2.58
C ALA A 21 -12.83 6.45 3.34
N ASP A 22 -11.92 5.96 4.19
CA ASP A 22 -12.12 4.79 5.06
C ASP A 22 -12.44 3.48 4.32
N SER A 23 -12.12 3.41 3.02
CA SER A 23 -12.31 2.23 2.18
C SER A 23 -11.04 1.41 1.99
N PHE A 24 -9.90 1.90 2.47
CA PHE A 24 -8.63 1.21 2.31
C PHE A 24 -8.56 -0.08 3.13
N ASN A 25 -8.16 -1.17 2.47
CA ASN A 25 -7.85 -2.46 3.09
C ASN A 25 -6.65 -3.07 2.37
N TYR A 26 -5.54 -3.26 3.10
CA TYR A 26 -4.28 -3.72 2.51
C TYR A 26 -4.39 -5.12 1.86
N LYS A 27 -5.23 -6.03 2.41
CA LYS A 27 -5.41 -7.39 1.86
C LYS A 27 -6.08 -7.34 0.49
N THR A 28 -7.14 -6.55 0.36
CA THR A 28 -7.84 -6.39 -0.91
C THR A 28 -7.01 -5.59 -1.90
N PHE A 29 -6.28 -4.59 -1.41
CA PHE A 29 -5.38 -3.77 -2.22
C PHE A 29 -4.25 -4.59 -2.86
N PHE A 30 -3.55 -5.42 -2.07
CA PHE A 30 -2.49 -6.29 -2.60
C PHE A 30 -3.01 -7.30 -3.60
N LYS A 31 -4.19 -7.88 -3.33
CA LYS A 31 -4.85 -8.78 -4.27
C LYS A 31 -5.22 -8.08 -5.58
N ALA A 32 -5.72 -6.84 -5.50
CA ALA A 32 -6.08 -6.05 -6.67
C ALA A 32 -4.85 -5.63 -7.49
N CYS A 33 -3.70 -5.40 -6.84
CA CYS A 33 -2.44 -5.14 -7.52
C CYS A 33 -1.83 -6.40 -8.18
N GLY A 34 -2.32 -7.60 -7.85
CA GLY A 34 -1.75 -8.86 -8.34
C GLY A 34 -0.48 -9.30 -7.61
N LEU A 35 -0.20 -8.75 -6.42
CA LEU A 35 1.02 -9.08 -5.67
C LEU A 35 1.02 -10.52 -5.18
N SER A 36 2.04 -11.27 -5.56
CA SER A 36 2.38 -12.57 -4.98
C SER A 36 2.97 -12.43 -3.57
N PRO A 37 2.97 -13.49 -2.75
CA PRO A 37 3.58 -13.45 -1.41
C PRO A 37 5.06 -13.05 -1.41
N GLU A 38 5.81 -13.38 -2.46
CA GLU A 38 7.22 -12.98 -2.60
C GLU A 38 7.36 -11.49 -2.92
N GLU A 39 6.47 -10.94 -3.74
CA GLU A 39 6.45 -9.50 -4.05
C GLU A 39 5.98 -8.68 -2.86
N VAL A 40 5.04 -9.18 -2.04
CA VAL A 40 4.62 -8.52 -0.80
C VAL A 40 5.81 -8.33 0.15
N LYS A 41 6.74 -9.28 0.24
CA LYS A 41 7.96 -9.13 1.05
C LYS A 41 8.88 -8.02 0.54
N LYS A 42 9.08 -7.95 -0.78
CA LYS A 42 9.86 -6.87 -1.41
C LYS A 42 9.18 -5.52 -1.19
N PHE A 43 7.86 -5.51 -1.24
CA PHE A 43 7.02 -4.35 -1.03
C PHE A 43 7.12 -3.83 0.41
N PHE A 44 7.14 -4.72 1.40
CA PHE A 44 7.37 -4.37 2.80
C PHE A 44 8.68 -3.58 2.99
N ALA A 45 9.79 -4.07 2.40
CA ALA A 45 11.09 -3.41 2.49
C ALA A 45 11.17 -2.04 1.77
N ILE A 46 10.19 -1.72 0.93
CA ILE A 46 10.08 -0.40 0.28
C ILE A 46 9.30 0.59 1.14
N ILE A 47 8.37 0.09 1.96
CA ILE A 47 7.60 0.94 2.88
C ILE A 47 8.39 1.23 4.14
N ASP A 48 9.07 0.22 4.69
CA ASP A 48 9.98 0.32 5.83
C ASP A 48 11.23 1.13 5.42
N GLN A 49 11.08 2.45 5.46
CA GLN A 49 12.05 3.46 5.02
C GLN A 49 13.16 3.64 6.03
N ASP A 50 12.88 3.43 7.31
CA ASP A 50 13.88 3.49 8.37
C ASP A 50 14.61 2.15 8.59
N HIS A 51 14.14 1.08 7.94
CA HIS A 51 14.67 -0.27 8.01
C HIS A 51 14.64 -0.86 9.43
N SER A 52 13.64 -0.47 10.23
CA SER A 52 13.38 -0.99 11.57
C SER A 52 12.90 -2.44 11.57
N GLY A 53 12.41 -2.94 10.43
CA GLY A 53 11.74 -4.23 10.30
C GLY A 53 10.24 -4.18 10.59
N PHE A 54 9.69 -2.98 10.83
CA PHE A 54 8.26 -2.73 11.03
C PHE A 54 7.81 -1.62 10.10
N ILE A 55 6.50 -1.57 9.82
CA ILE A 55 5.91 -0.41 9.13
C ILE A 55 5.33 0.48 10.21
N GLU A 56 5.87 1.70 10.32
CA GLU A 56 5.36 2.71 11.25
C GLU A 56 4.14 3.46 10.68
N GLU A 57 3.45 4.22 11.54
CA GLU A 57 2.24 4.97 11.16
C GLU A 57 2.51 5.94 10.00
N GLU A 58 3.61 6.68 10.05
CA GLU A 58 3.96 7.66 9.01
C GLU A 58 4.34 7.01 7.68
N GLU A 59 5.00 5.85 7.72
CA GLU A 59 5.35 5.09 6.53
C GLU A 59 4.10 4.47 5.87
N LEU A 60 3.20 3.92 6.69
CA LEU A 60 1.94 3.38 6.23
C LEU A 60 1.02 4.48 5.67
N LYS A 61 1.07 5.69 6.22
CA LYS A 61 0.30 6.83 5.72
C LYS A 61 0.66 7.19 4.27
N LEU A 62 1.92 6.97 3.89
CA LEU A 62 2.46 7.16 2.55
C LEU A 62 2.41 5.90 1.68
N PHE A 63 1.84 4.80 2.16
CA PHE A 63 1.75 3.51 1.48
C PHE A 63 1.30 3.62 0.01
N LEU A 64 0.21 4.33 -0.27
CA LEU A 64 -0.34 4.41 -1.63
C LEU A 64 0.61 5.15 -2.59
N GLN A 65 1.43 6.06 -2.06
CA GLN A 65 2.38 6.85 -2.84
C GLN A 65 3.57 6.02 -3.35
N THR A 66 3.83 4.86 -2.73
CA THR A 66 4.83 3.90 -3.22
C THR A 66 4.44 3.27 -4.57
N PHE A 67 3.13 3.17 -4.84
CA PHE A 67 2.58 2.67 -6.10
C PHE A 67 2.40 3.77 -7.15
N SER A 68 1.97 4.95 -6.71
CA SER A 68 1.78 6.12 -7.57
C SER A 68 2.03 7.38 -6.78
N ALA A 69 3.03 8.18 -7.16
CA ALA A 69 3.39 9.41 -6.45
C ALA A 69 2.24 10.42 -6.30
N GLY A 70 1.23 10.35 -7.17
CA GLY A 70 0.02 11.19 -7.09
C GLY A 70 -1.12 10.60 -6.26
N ALA A 71 -0.93 9.45 -5.61
CA ALA A 71 -1.96 8.84 -4.78
C ALA A 71 -2.16 9.62 -3.47
N ARG A 72 -3.38 9.56 -2.93
CA ARG A 72 -3.69 10.16 -1.63
C ARG A 72 -2.90 9.48 -0.51
N ALA A 73 -2.68 10.20 0.58
CA ALA A 73 -2.29 9.59 1.85
C ALA A 73 -3.48 8.84 2.47
N LEU A 74 -3.19 7.85 3.32
CA LEU A 74 -4.21 7.23 4.16
C LEU A 74 -4.68 8.21 5.25
N SER A 75 -5.94 8.07 5.67
CA SER A 75 -6.43 8.77 6.86
C SER A 75 -5.83 8.17 8.13
N ASP A 76 -5.83 8.91 9.25
CA ASP A 76 -5.39 8.36 10.54
C ASP A 76 -6.23 7.15 10.96
N ALA A 77 -7.52 7.15 10.60
CA ALA A 77 -8.41 6.01 10.85
C ALA A 77 -8.01 4.78 10.02
N GLU A 78 -7.76 4.94 8.73
CA GLU A 78 -7.29 3.87 7.85
C GLU A 78 -5.94 3.32 8.30
N THR A 79 -5.02 4.21 8.66
CA THR A 79 -3.66 3.86 9.09
C THR A 79 -3.70 3.04 10.37
N LYS A 80 -4.49 3.48 11.37
CA LYS A 80 -4.69 2.71 12.61
C LYS A 80 -5.35 1.36 12.36
N VAL A 81 -6.38 1.31 11.51
CA VAL A 81 -7.06 0.05 11.18
C VAL A 81 -6.10 -0.91 10.47
N ALA A 82 -5.26 -0.40 9.57
CA ALA A 82 -4.29 -1.21 8.85
C ALA A 82 -3.17 -1.71 9.76
N LEU A 83 -2.63 -0.90 10.68
CA LEU A 83 -1.63 -1.34 11.67
C LEU A 83 -2.19 -2.39 12.65
N VAL A 84 -3.40 -2.20 13.16
CA VAL A 84 -4.00 -3.12 14.14
C VAL A 84 -4.42 -4.45 13.50
N LYS A 85 -4.70 -4.45 12.20
CA LYS A 85 -5.16 -5.65 11.45
C LYS A 85 -4.08 -6.27 10.56
N ALA A 86 -2.89 -5.69 10.47
CA ALA A 86 -1.73 -6.27 9.76
C ALA A 86 -1.34 -7.59 10.42
#